data_AF-A0A9X3HDC7-F1
#
_entry.id   AF-A0A9X3HDC7-F1
#
_cell.length_a   1.000
_cell.length_b   1.000
_cell.length_c   1.000
_cell.angle_alpha   90.00
_cell.angle_beta   90.00
_cell.angle_gamma   90.00
#
_symmetry.space_group_name_H-M   'P 1'
#
loop_
_entity.id
_entity.type
_entity.pdbx_description
1 polymer ?
#
loop_
_entity_poly.entity_id
_entity_poly.type
_entity_poly.pdbx_seq_one_letter_code
_entity_poly.pdbx_strand_id
1 'polypeptide(L)'
;MTNSSPELQGNKLVEKADYDLIKGDFTPEEALEILNYLIDKKINFHELKTFSTEIRFGQVHEKSVKRTEELKQSKTAIKELIQLAEEKGKTLRLKSSVTIEFL
;
A
#
# COMPACT_ATOMS: atom_id res chain seq x y z
N MET A 1 -9.00 46.19 -31.74
CA MET A 1 -8.39 46.58 -30.45
C MET A 1 -9.10 45.75 -29.40
N THR A 2 -8.53 44.90 -28.56
CA THR A 2 -7.20 44.36 -28.29
C THR A 2 -7.48 43.13 -27.41
N ASN A 3 -6.74 42.05 -27.63
CA ASN A 3 -6.74 40.84 -26.81
C ASN A 3 -6.69 41.13 -25.31
N SER A 4 -7.26 40.23 -24.49
CA SER A 4 -6.54 39.58 -23.38
C SER A 4 -7.45 38.57 -22.67
N SER A 5 -7.34 37.29 -23.03
CA SER A 5 -7.07 36.27 -21.99
C SER A 5 -5.57 36.33 -21.75
N PRO A 6 -5.06 36.21 -20.51
CA PRO A 6 -4.89 34.89 -19.89
C PRO A 6 -5.03 35.00 -18.34
N GLU A 7 -4.94 34.01 -17.44
CA GLU A 7 -4.04 32.87 -17.27
C GLU A 7 -4.69 31.91 -16.25
N LEU A 8 -4.54 30.61 -16.49
CA LEU A 8 -4.75 29.56 -15.50
C LEU A 8 -3.75 29.80 -14.34
N GLN A 9 -4.25 30.22 -13.19
CA GLN A 9 -3.42 30.46 -12.01
C GLN A 9 -2.85 29.14 -11.47
N GLY A 10 -1.53 28.96 -11.67
CA GLY A 10 -0.62 28.44 -10.66
C GLY A 10 -0.68 26.95 -10.36
N ASN A 11 -0.26 26.10 -11.31
CA ASN A 11 0.14 24.74 -10.94
C ASN A 11 1.52 24.78 -10.24
N LYS A 12 1.54 25.02 -8.93
CA LYS A 12 2.74 24.83 -8.12
C LYS A 12 2.97 23.33 -8.01
N LEU A 13 3.92 22.80 -8.78
CA LEU A 13 4.35 21.41 -8.65
C LEU A 13 4.87 21.21 -7.22
N VAL A 14 4.20 20.34 -6.47
CA VAL A 14 4.61 19.97 -5.12
C VAL A 14 5.50 18.74 -5.26
N GLU A 15 6.77 18.87 -4.87
CA GLU A 15 7.78 17.79 -4.96
C GLU A 15 7.63 16.73 -3.85
N LYS A 16 6.71 16.96 -2.91
CA LYS A 16 6.37 16.04 -1.82
C LYS A 16 4.91 16.17 -1.40
N ALA A 17 4.20 15.05 -1.29
CA ALA A 17 2.81 15.04 -0.80
C ALA A 17 2.52 13.81 0.06
N ASP A 18 1.63 14.01 1.05
CA ASP A 18 1.16 12.97 1.97
C ASP A 18 -0.34 12.74 1.76
N TYR A 19 -0.75 11.47 1.76
CA TYR A 19 -2.14 11.07 1.59
C TYR A 19 -2.52 10.01 2.62
N ASP A 20 -3.63 10.22 3.35
CA ASP A 20 -4.26 9.21 4.19
C ASP A 20 -5.00 8.22 3.28
N LEU A 21 -4.55 6.96 3.21
CA LEU A 21 -5.16 5.91 2.39
C LEU A 21 -6.25 5.14 3.13
N ILE A 22 -6.08 4.98 4.44
CA ILE A 22 -7.08 4.35 5.31
C ILE A 22 -7.16 5.19 6.58
N LYS A 23 -8.39 5.53 6.99
CA LYS A 23 -8.65 6.25 8.24
C LYS A 23 -10.06 5.95 8.70
N GLY A 24 -10.19 5.19 9.79
CA GLY A 24 -11.50 4.86 10.34
C GLY A 24 -11.43 3.77 11.39
N ASP A 25 -12.60 3.49 11.96
CA ASP A 25 -12.85 2.35 12.82
C ASP A 25 -13.65 1.32 12.03
N PHE A 26 -13.22 0.07 12.06
CA PHE A 26 -13.72 -1.02 11.24
C PHE A 26 -14.06 -2.22 12.13
N THR A 27 -15.01 -3.03 11.69
CA THR A 27 -15.22 -4.35 12.26
C THR A 27 -14.03 -5.26 11.94
N PRO A 28 -13.81 -6.35 12.70
CA PRO A 28 -12.79 -7.34 12.38
C PRO A 28 -12.86 -7.86 10.94
N GLU A 29 -14.07 -8.11 10.44
CA GLU A 29 -14.29 -8.57 9.07
C GLU A 29 -13.86 -7.52 8.03
N GLU A 30 -14.32 -6.27 8.16
CA GLU A 30 -13.94 -5.18 7.26
C GLU A 30 -12.42 -4.90 7.30
N ALA A 31 -11.83 -4.91 8.51
CA ALA A 31 -10.40 -4.71 8.68
C ALA A 31 -9.58 -5.83 7.99
N LEU A 32 -10.05 -7.07 8.11
CA LEU A 32 -9.41 -8.22 7.48
C LEU A 32 -9.48 -8.13 5.95
N GLU A 33 -10.63 -7.76 5.40
CA GLU A 33 -10.81 -7.60 3.96
C GLU A 33 -9.88 -6.53 3.39
N ILE A 34 -9.90 -5.33 3.98
CA ILE A 34 -9.07 -4.18 3.53
C ILE A 34 -7.58 -4.53 3.59
N LEU A 35 -7.12 -5.09 4.71
CA LEU A 35 -5.70 -5.38 4.90
C LEU A 35 -5.23 -6.57 4.05
N ASN A 36 -6.04 -7.63 3.89
CA ASN A 36 -5.70 -8.72 2.99
C ASN A 36 -5.57 -8.24 1.55
N TYR A 37 -6.51 -7.41 1.07
CA TYR A 37 -6.45 -6.86 -0.28
C TYR A 37 -5.15 -6.08 -0.51
N LEU A 38 -4.75 -5.21 0.42
CA LEU A 38 -3.51 -4.43 0.28
C LEU A 38 -2.25 -5.29 0.31
N ILE A 39 -2.17 -6.26 1.22
CA ILE A 39 -1.01 -7.15 1.34
C ILE A 39 -0.90 -8.03 0.09
N ASP A 40 -2.00 -8.60 -0.37
CA ASP A 40 -2.02 -9.48 -1.54
C ASP A 40 -1.65 -8.72 -2.82
N LYS A 41 -2.12 -7.47 -2.98
CA LYS A 41 -1.68 -6.60 -4.08
C LYS A 41 -0.17 -6.33 -4.04
N LYS A 42 0.40 -6.13 -2.84
CA LYS A 42 1.83 -5.88 -2.68
C LYS A 42 2.67 -7.13 -2.96
N ILE A 43 2.23 -8.29 -2.48
CA ILE A 43 2.85 -9.59 -2.79
C ILE A 43 2.84 -9.81 -4.30
N ASN A 44 1.67 -9.71 -4.94
CA ASN A 44 1.54 -9.90 -6.39
C ASN A 44 2.40 -8.94 -7.20
N PHE A 45 2.50 -7.68 -6.80
CA PHE A 45 3.38 -6.70 -7.46
C PHE A 45 4.85 -7.13 -7.40
N HIS A 46 5.32 -7.60 -6.24
CA HIS A 46 6.69 -8.08 -6.09
C HIS A 46 6.93 -9.39 -6.82
N GLU A 47 5.98 -10.33 -6.80
CA GLU A 47 6.06 -11.61 -7.53
C GLU A 47 6.11 -11.37 -9.04
N LEU A 48 5.24 -10.52 -9.60
CA LEU A 48 5.25 -10.16 -11.03
C LEU A 48 6.55 -9.47 -11.44
N LYS A 49 7.04 -8.52 -10.63
CA LYS A 49 8.30 -7.82 -10.91
C LYS A 49 9.49 -8.78 -10.88
N THR A 50 9.48 -9.73 -9.95
CA THR A 50 10.52 -10.76 -9.83
C THR A 50 10.47 -11.70 -11.03
N PHE A 51 9.29 -12.19 -11.39
CA PHE A 51 9.09 -13.05 -12.56
C PHE A 51 9.56 -12.39 -13.87
N SER A 52 9.18 -11.13 -14.10
CA SER A 52 9.63 -10.37 -15.28
C SER A 52 11.16 -10.19 -15.32
N THR A 53 11.80 -10.06 -14.16
CA THR A 53 13.25 -9.90 -14.04
C THR A 53 13.97 -11.24 -14.23
N GLU A 54 13.44 -12.33 -13.66
CA GLU A 54 13.97 -13.69 -13.80
C GLU A 54 13.95 -14.17 -15.25
N ILE A 55 12.85 -13.97 -15.98
CA ILE A 55 12.74 -14.36 -17.39
C ILE A 55 13.74 -13.58 -18.26
N ARG A 56 14.02 -12.32 -17.91
CA ARG A 56 14.89 -11.44 -18.72
C ARG A 56 16.38 -11.57 -18.40
N PHE A 57 16.73 -11.94 -17.16
CA PHE A 57 18.12 -11.91 -16.68
C PHE A 57 18.61 -13.23 -16.06
N GLY A 58 17.75 -14.24 -15.91
CA GLY A 58 18.12 -15.58 -15.44
C GLY A 58 18.62 -15.64 -13.98
N GLN A 59 18.42 -14.60 -13.19
CA GLN A 59 18.86 -14.53 -11.79
C GLN A 59 17.68 -14.26 -10.86
N VAL A 60 17.51 -15.16 -9.88
CA VAL A 60 16.59 -14.97 -8.76
C VAL A 60 17.15 -13.87 -7.87
N HIS A 61 16.40 -12.77 -7.72
CA HIS A 61 16.79 -11.72 -6.78
C HIS A 61 16.48 -12.15 -5.34
N GLU A 62 17.50 -12.49 -4.56
CA GLU A 62 17.37 -12.83 -3.13
C GLU A 62 16.61 -11.77 -2.33
N LYS A 63 16.76 -10.49 -2.68
CA LYS A 63 16.01 -9.37 -2.08
C LYS A 63 14.50 -9.47 -2.28
N SER A 64 14.05 -9.98 -3.43
CA SER A 64 12.63 -10.17 -3.70
C SER A 64 12.05 -11.33 -2.89
N VAL A 65 12.79 -12.43 -2.78
CA VAL A 65 12.39 -13.61 -1.98
C VAL A 65 12.20 -13.21 -0.52
N LYS A 66 13.21 -12.55 0.07
CA LYS A 66 13.14 -12.06 1.45
C LYS A 66 11.95 -11.12 1.67
N ARG A 67 11.68 -10.23 0.70
CA ARG A 67 10.57 -9.28 0.83
C ARG A 67 9.20 -9.96 0.78
N THR A 68 9.03 -10.98 -0.04
CA THR A 68 7.79 -11.77 -0.09
C THR A 68 7.56 -12.54 1.21
N GLU A 69 8.62 -13.09 1.82
CA GLU A 69 8.52 -13.76 3.12
C GLU A 69 8.11 -12.80 4.24
N GLU A 70 8.71 -11.61 4.31
CA GLU A 70 8.33 -10.57 5.28
C GLU A 70 6.84 -10.18 5.15
N LEU A 71 6.32 -10.09 3.92
CA LEU A 71 4.90 -9.77 3.68
C LEU A 71 3.99 -10.93 4.11
N LYS A 72 4.39 -12.19 3.88
CA LYS A 72 3.64 -13.37 4.34
C LYS A 72 3.60 -13.44 5.87
N GLN A 73 4.72 -13.17 6.54
CA GLN A 73 4.77 -13.10 8.01
C GLN A 73 3.88 -11.97 8.55
N SER A 74 3.92 -10.79 7.92
CA SER A 74 3.06 -9.67 8.27
C SER A 74 1.57 -10.01 8.10
N LYS A 75 1.21 -10.74 7.04
CA LYS A 75 -0.16 -11.22 6.81
C LYS A 75 -0.66 -12.11 7.95
N THR A 76 0.17 -13.06 8.39
CA THR A 76 -0.17 -13.95 9.51
C THR A 76 -0.37 -13.17 10.80
N ALA A 77 0.57 -12.29 11.16
CA ALA A 77 0.49 -11.48 12.38
C ALA A 77 -0.74 -10.55 12.40
N ILE A 78 -1.08 -9.96 11.25
CA ILE A 78 -2.29 -9.13 11.11
C ILE A 78 -3.55 -9.96 11.33
N LYS A 79 -3.62 -11.16 10.74
CA LYS A 79 -4.77 -12.05 10.91
C LYS A 79 -4.97 -12.46 12.38
N GLU A 80 -3.89 -12.83 13.07
CA GLU A 80 -3.93 -13.17 14.50
C GLU A 80 -4.42 -12.00 15.36
N LEU A 81 -3.94 -10.78 15.08
CA LEU A 81 -4.36 -9.58 15.81
C LEU A 81 -5.85 -9.26 15.59
N ILE A 82 -6.34 -9.41 14.36
CA ILE A 82 -7.75 -9.18 14.04
C ILE A 82 -8.63 -10.24 14.71
N GLN A 83 -8.23 -11.50 14.68
CA GLN A 83 -8.95 -12.58 15.35
C GLN A 83 -9.04 -12.33 16.87
N LEU A 84 -7.95 -11.86 17.49
CA LEU A 84 -7.97 -11.48 18.90
C LEU A 84 -8.94 -10.32 19.20
N ALA A 85 -9.10 -9.37 18.27
CA ALA A 85 -10.07 -8.29 18.40
C ALA A 85 -11.52 -8.80 18.25
N GLU A 86 -11.75 -9.74 17.35
CA GLU A 86 -13.03 -10.42 17.15
C GLU A 86 -13.45 -11.21 18.40
N GLU A 87 -12.56 -12.03 18.94
CA GLU A 87 -12.78 -12.80 20.18
C GLU A 87 -13.10 -11.90 21.38
N LYS A 88 -12.61 -10.65 21.36
CA LYS A 88 -12.87 -9.64 22.40
C LYS A 88 -14.07 -8.75 22.10
N GLY A 89 -14.76 -8.94 20.97
CA GLY A 89 -15.87 -8.10 20.52
C GLY A 89 -15.47 -6.63 20.35
N LYS A 90 -14.24 -6.37 19.88
CA LYS A 90 -13.69 -5.02 19.70
C LYS A 90 -13.66 -4.64 18.23
N THR A 91 -13.87 -3.35 17.97
CA THR A 91 -13.59 -2.74 16.67
C THR A 91 -12.11 -2.37 16.56
N LEU A 92 -11.60 -2.30 15.34
CA LEU A 92 -10.21 -1.96 15.05
C LEU A 92 -10.11 -0.58 14.43
N ARG A 93 -9.20 0.24 14.94
CA ARG A 93 -8.83 1.51 14.32
C ARG A 93 -7.72 1.27 13.30
N LEU A 94 -7.99 1.54 12.02
CA LEU A 94 -6.98 1.47 10.97
C LEU A 94 -6.56 2.86 10.54
N LYS A 95 -5.25 3.05 10.40
CA LYS A 95 -4.63 4.26 9.85
C LYS A 95 -3.50 3.87 8.92
N SER A 96 -3.53 4.35 7.69
CA SER A 96 -2.46 4.18 6.70
C SER A 96 -2.27 5.48 5.94
N SER A 97 -1.01 5.87 5.73
CA SER A 97 -0.64 7.04 4.94
C SER A 97 0.46 6.67 3.95
N VAL A 98 0.46 7.32 2.80
CA VAL A 98 1.53 7.24 1.81
C VAL A 98 2.16 8.61 1.62
N THR A 99 3.48 8.64 1.62
CA THR A 99 4.29 9.82 1.29
C THR A 99 4.90 9.59 -0.09
N ILE A 100 4.74 10.56 -0.97
CA ILE A 100 5.34 10.57 -2.30
C ILE A 100 6.34 11.71 -2.34
N GLU A 101 7.59 11.43 -2.71
CA GLU A 101 8.66 12.40 -2.85
C GLU A 101 9.46 12.13 -4.14
N PHE A 102 9.87 13.19 -4.83
CA PHE A 102 10.78 13.08 -5.96
C PHE A 102 12.20 12.86 -5.45
N LEU A 103 12.97 12.02 -6.15
CA LEU A 103 14.38 11.74 -5.85
C LEU A 103 15.26 12.26 -6.98
#